data_AF-A0A0P9FJV8-F1
#
_entry.id   AF-A0A0P9FJV8-F1
#
_cell.length_a   1.000
_cell.length_b   1.000
_cell.length_c   1.000
_cell.angle_alpha   90.00
_cell.angle_beta   90.00
_cell.angle_gamma   90.00
#
_symmetry.space_group_name_H-M   'P 1'
#
loop_
_entity.id
_entity.type
_entity.pdbx_description
1 polymer ?
#
loop_
_entity_poly.entity_id
_entity_poly.type
_entity_poly.pdbx_seq_one_letter_code
_entity_poly.pdbx_strand_id
1 'polypeptide(L)' 'MQALAEEYVAYVDAMRGGQYADSDEWQRLSSERMLVHDELLRLTGMTRRNDMYVYCRAVLADAGAARAGEKR' A
#
# COMPACT_ATOMS: atom_id res chain seq x y z
N MET A 1 5.86 0.12 -9.22
CA MET A 1 4.65 0.81 -8.73
C MET A 1 3.58 -0.15 -8.24
N GLN A 2 3.08 -1.08 -9.07
CA GLN A 2 2.02 -2.00 -8.64
C GLN A 2 2.38 -2.85 -7.41
N ALA A 3 3.53 -3.53 -7.40
CA ALA A 3 3.95 -4.35 -6.26
C ALA A 3 4.03 -3.57 -4.94
N LEU A 4 4.66 -2.38 -4.94
CA LEU A 4 4.70 -1.50 -3.77
C LEU A 4 3.31 -1.05 -3.31
N ALA A 5 2.39 -0.82 -4.25
CA ALA A 5 0.99 -0.49 -3.92
C ALA A 5 0.26 -1.69 -3.29
N GLU A 6 0.50 -2.92 -3.76
CA GLU A 6 -0.03 -4.16 -3.17
C GLU A 6 0.48 -4.33 -1.74
N GLU A 7 1.80 -4.22 -1.53
CA GLU A 7 2.44 -4.31 -0.21
C GLU A 7 1.91 -3.24 0.76
N TYR A 8 1.86 -1.98 0.32
CA TYR A 8 1.38 -0.89 1.17
C TYR A 8 -0.08 -1.08 1.59
N VAL A 9 -0.96 -1.46 0.66
CA VAL A 9 -2.38 -1.73 0.94
C VAL A 9 -2.49 -2.91 1.91
N ALA A 10 -1.73 -3.98 1.70
CA ALA A 10 -1.74 -5.13 2.59
C ALA A 10 -1.33 -4.77 4.03
N TYR A 11 -0.27 -3.97 4.21
CA TYR A 11 0.13 -3.50 5.53
C TYR A 11 -0.94 -2.62 6.19
N VAL A 12 -1.53 -1.68 5.45
CA VAL A 12 -2.57 -0.80 5.98
C VAL A 12 -3.83 -1.60 6.36
N ASP A 13 -4.24 -2.56 5.54
CA ASP A 13 -5.41 -3.39 5.81
C ASP A 13 -5.17 -4.32 7.02
N ALA A 14 -3.98 -4.93 7.13
CA ALA A 14 -3.59 -5.69 8.31
C ALA A 14 -3.63 -4.84 9.58
N MET A 15 -3.10 -3.61 9.52
CA MET A 15 -3.12 -2.70 10.66
C MET A 15 -4.53 -2.20 11.02
N ARG A 16 -5.42 -2.03 10.04
CA ARG A 16 -6.84 -1.67 10.28
C ARG A 16 -7.62 -2.82 10.92
N GLY A 17 -7.25 -4.06 10.64
CA GLY A 17 -7.82 -5.24 11.29
C GLY A 17 -7.59 -5.26 12.80
N GLY A 18 -6.49 -4.67 13.27
CA GLY A 18 -6.24 -4.45 14.71
C GLY A 18 -5.98 -5.71 15.53
N GLN A 19 -5.95 -6.88 14.89
CA GLN A 19 -5.67 -8.17 15.52
C GLN A 19 -4.19 -8.48 15.34
N TYR A 20 -3.41 -8.27 16.39
CA TYR A 20 -1.99 -8.58 16.45
C TYR A 20 -1.77 -9.63 17.54
N ALA A 21 -0.85 -10.56 17.31
CA ALA A 21 -0.42 -11.54 18.30
C ALA A 21 0.24 -10.86 19.51
N ASP A 22 1.03 -9.80 19.26
CA ASP A 22 1.73 -9.04 20.29
C ASP A 22 2.11 -7.63 19.80
N SER A 23 2.77 -6.87 20.68
CA SER A 23 3.28 -5.53 20.35
C SER A 23 4.42 -5.52 19.34
N ASP A 24 5.21 -6.60 19.25
CA ASP A 24 6.34 -6.69 18.34
C ASP A 24 5.86 -6.85 16.90
N GLU A 25 4.80 -7.63 16.68
CA GLU A 25 4.14 -7.75 15.39
C GLU A 25 3.60 -6.39 14.91
N TRP A 26 2.94 -5.63 15.78
CA TRP A 26 2.47 -4.30 15.44
C TRP A 26 3.63 -3.35 15.05
N GLN A 27 4.72 -3.37 15.82
CA GLN A 27 5.89 -2.54 15.54
C GLN A 27 6.55 -2.90 14.22
N ARG A 28 6.66 -4.21 13.92
CA ARG A 28 7.20 -4.70 12.66
C ARG A 28 6.35 -4.26 11.48
N LEU A 29 5.03 -4.47 11.53
CA LEU A 29 4.10 -4.05 10.47
C LEU A 29 4.13 -2.53 10.27
N SER A 30 4.17 -1.75 11.35
CA SER A 30 4.26 -0.29 11.27
C SER A 30 5.56 0.16 10.61
N SER A 31 6.69 -0.49 10.93
CA SER A 31 8.00 -0.20 10.36
C SER A 31 8.07 -0.56 8.87
N GLU A 32 7.63 -1.77 8.51
CA GLU A 32 7.55 -2.24 7.13
C GLU A 32 6.66 -1.32 6.27
N ARG A 33 5.48 -0.96 6.79
CA ARG A 33 4.58 0.01 6.14
C ARG A 33 5.26 1.36 5.90
N MET A 34 6.04 1.87 6.85
CA MET A 34 6.74 3.16 6.72
C MET A 34 7.82 3.12 5.63
N LEU A 35 8.57 2.03 5.52
CA LEU A 35 9.58 1.87 4.47
C LEU A 35 8.93 1.91 3.08
N VAL A 36 7.84 1.17 2.88
CA VAL A 36 7.10 1.18 1.62
C VAL A 36 6.47 2.55 1.35
N HIS A 37 5.94 3.23 2.38
CA HIS A 37 5.39 4.57 2.25
C HIS A 37 6.45 5.58 1.77
N ASP A 38 7.61 5.63 2.41
CA ASP A 38 8.66 6.60 2.04
C ASP A 38 9.18 6.34 0.61
N GLU A 39 9.27 5.08 0.19
CA GLU A 39 9.61 4.73 -1.19
C GLU A 39 8.52 5.16 -2.19
N LEU A 40 7.24 4.98 -1.84
CA LEU A 40 6.13 5.48 -2.66
C LEU A 40 6.15 7.01 -2.79
N LEU A 41 6.44 7.74 -1.71
CA LEU A 41 6.60 9.20 -1.77
C LEU A 41 7.74 9.60 -2.71
N ARG A 42 8.88 8.91 -2.62
CA ARG A 42 10.04 9.15 -3.48
C ARG A 42 9.72 8.94 -4.96
N LEU A 43 8.98 7.88 -5.29
CA LEU A 43 8.65 7.51 -6.67
C LEU A 43 7.54 8.37 -7.28
N THR A 44 6.58 8.80 -6.47
CA THR A 44 5.41 9.55 -6.95
C THR A 44 5.60 11.07 -6.87
N GLY A 45 6.57 11.55 -6.10
CA GLY A 45 6.72 12.96 -5.77
C GLY A 45 5.62 13.50 -4.84
N MET A 46 4.75 12.62 -4.32
CA MET A 46 3.72 12.98 -3.35
C MET A 46 4.35 13.34 -2.01
N THR A 47 3.57 14.02 -1.19
CA THR A 47 3.94 14.37 0.18
C THR A 47 3.13 13.55 1.17
N ARG A 48 3.55 13.56 2.45
CA ARG A 48 2.80 12.92 3.54
C ARG A 48 1.38 13.49 3.75
N ARG A 49 1.03 14.60 3.11
CA ARG A 49 -0.35 15.15 3.12
C ARG A 49 -1.28 14.41 2.17
N ASN A 50 -0.74 13.66 1.22
CA ASN A 50 -1.52 12.89 0.28
C ASN A 50 -2.00 11.59 0.94
N ASP A 51 -3.23 11.18 0.61
CA ASP A 51 -3.75 9.89 1.03
C ASP A 51 -3.13 8.79 0.16
N MET A 52 -2.02 8.22 0.66
CA MET A 52 -1.28 7.18 -0.04
C MET A 52 -2.10 5.89 -0.19
N TYR A 53 -3.01 5.60 0.75
CA TYR A 53 -3.86 4.41 0.66
C TYR A 53 -4.83 4.52 -0.51
N VAL A 54 -5.50 5.66 -0.65
CA VAL A 54 -6.41 5.92 -1.78
C VAL A 54 -5.65 5.88 -3.10
N TYR A 55 -4.47 6.50 -3.15
CA TYR A 55 -3.61 6.46 -4.34
C TYR A 55 -3.26 5.01 -4.74
N CYS A 56 -2.77 4.20 -3.80
CA CYS A 56 -2.42 2.80 -4.08
C CYS A 56 -3.62 1.99 -4.55
N ARG A 57 -4.79 2.15 -3.92
CA ARG A 57 -6.03 1.47 -4.35
C ARG A 57 -6.42 1.83 -5.79
N ALA A 58 -6.22 3.08 -6.21
CA ALA A 58 -6.46 3.50 -7.59
C ALA A 58 -5.47 2.85 -8.57
N VAL A 59 -4.17 2.84 -8.25
CA VAL A 59 -3.14 2.16 -9.06
C VAL A 59 -3.46 0.68 -9.29
N LEU A 60 -3.94 -0.02 -8.25
CA LEU A 60 -4.32 -1.44 -8.35
C LEU A 60 -5.59 -1.65 -9.19
N ALA A 61 -6.58 -0.76 -9.07
CA ALA A 61 -7.79 -0.82 -9.87
C ALA A 61 -7.48 -0.64 -11.37
N ASP A 62 -6.65 0.34 -11.71
CA ASP A 62 -6.23 0.60 -13.09
C ASP A 62 -5.45 -0.58 -13.68
N ALA A 63 -4.53 -1.16 -12.90
CA ALA A 63 -3.79 -2.36 -13.32
C ALA A 63 -4.71 -3.57 -13.53
N GLY A 64 -5.74 -3.73 -12.69
CA GLY A 64 -6.77 -4.76 -12.86
C GLY A 64 -7.61 -4.57 -14.12
N ALA A 65 -8.00 -3.33 -14.40
CA ALA A 65 -8.78 -2.97 -15.59
C ALA A 65 -8.00 -3.20 -16.89
N ALA A 66 -6.71 -2.83 -16.92
CA ALA A 66 -5.83 -3.08 -18.08
C ALA A 66 -5.76 -4.59 -18.42
N ARG A 67 -5.57 -5.45 -17.41
CA ARG A 67 -5.54 -6.92 -17.58
C ARG A 67 -6.87 -7.52 -18.03
N ALA A 68 -8.00 -6.87 -17.73
CA ALA A 68 -9.32 -7.30 -18.17
C ALA A 68 -9.63 -6.87 -19.60
N GLY A 69 -9.10 -5.72 -20.04
CA GLY A 69 -9.24 -5.20 -21.40
C GLY A 69 -8.46 -6.01 -22.45
N GLU A 70 -7.28 -6.53 -22.11
CA GLU A 70 -6.46 -7.36 -23.01
C GLU A 70 -7.05 -8.75 -23.29
N LYS A 71 -8.06 -9.18 -22.53
CA LYS A 71 -8.72 -10.50 -22.67
C LYS A 71 -9.99 -10.46 -23.52
N ARG A 72 -10.26 -9.35 -24.23
CA ARG A 72 -11.47 -9.15 -25.05
C ARG A 72 -11.14 -9.01 -26.52
#